data_AF-A0A651G7M9-F1
#
_entry.id   AF-A0A651G7M9-F1
#
_cell.length_a   1.000
_cell.length_b   1.000
_cell.length_c   1.000
_cell.angle_alpha   90.00
_cell.angle_beta   90.00
_cell.angle_gamma   90.00
#
_symmetry.space_group_name_H-M   'P 1'
#
loop_
_entity.id
_entity.type
_entity.pdbx_description
1 polymer ?
#
loop_
_entity_poly.entity_id
_entity_poly.type
_entity_poly.pdbx_seq_one_letter_code
_entity_poly.pdbx_strand_id
1 'polypeptide(L)'
;MLFAQEAETEEPTIEMGEPSRPVTEFIEGQFGDGPLVTLIAGSIDVIAQVVLIFVLATIAVLLVKRVIRRAIAAAAEPKPAALGRRRSVRENGRAQAPVSVRRAQRAEALGALAGSVFSVLIWTLAVLILLSTAFGISLTPLLAGAGILGVAIGFGAQGLVSDFLAGIFMLAEDQYGVGDIVDVGDATGVVEGVSLRTTRVRDISGTLWHVPNGQIMRVGNMSQEWARALLDIGVAYGTDIDAASDLILTIAADMASEEDYQEIFLDEPEIWGVENLGSDSVDIRLVIKTQPGKQYAIARELRRRIKNAFDAAGVEIPFPQRTVWLRTEQPVSLGGEEAPAFEHQVADAAMVERARTAAQRGDTSPPPVDLAEVAAEATEGLEDDE
;
A
#
# COMPACT_ATOMS: atom_id res chain seq x y z
N MET A 1 -16.33 36.47 60.84
CA MET A 1 -15.70 37.45 59.92
C MET A 1 -15.33 36.70 58.67
N LEU A 2 -15.79 37.22 57.52
CA LEU A 2 -15.50 36.83 56.13
C LEU A 2 -16.27 35.65 55.49
N PHE A 3 -17.39 36.06 54.87
CA PHE A 3 -17.88 35.75 53.51
C PHE A 3 -18.31 34.31 53.16
N ALA A 4 -19.59 34.05 53.41
CA ALA A 4 -20.44 33.33 52.46
C ALA A 4 -20.72 34.28 51.28
N GLN A 5 -20.38 33.86 50.06
CA GLN A 5 -20.77 34.53 48.84
C GLN A 5 -21.63 33.55 48.04
N GLU A 6 -22.94 33.79 48.05
CA GLU A 6 -23.90 33.18 47.14
C GLU A 6 -23.45 33.47 45.71
N ALA A 7 -23.08 32.42 44.99
CA ALA A 7 -22.95 32.49 43.54
C ALA A 7 -24.34 32.29 42.95
N GLU A 8 -25.05 33.40 42.72
CA GLU A 8 -26.17 33.45 41.79
C GLU A 8 -25.69 32.90 40.44
N THR A 9 -26.28 31.78 40.03
CA THR A 9 -26.14 31.25 38.69
C THR A 9 -27.12 32.04 37.82
N GLU A 10 -26.67 33.18 37.30
CA GLU A 10 -27.36 33.85 36.20
C GLU A 10 -27.29 32.92 34.98
N GLU A 11 -28.40 32.24 34.69
CA GLU A 11 -28.62 31.68 33.36
C GLU A 11 -28.52 32.84 32.37
N PRO A 12 -27.67 32.76 31.32
CA PRO A 12 -27.70 33.76 30.27
C PRO A 12 -29.00 33.55 29.50
N THR A 13 -30.07 34.23 29.92
CA THR A 13 -31.22 34.52 29.07
C THR A 13 -30.69 35.30 27.88
N ILE A 14 -30.43 34.60 26.78
CA ILE A 14 -30.29 35.23 25.48
C ILE A 14 -31.68 35.80 25.19
N GLU A 15 -31.89 37.07 25.53
CA GLU A 15 -32.99 37.85 24.97
C GLU A 15 -32.78 37.83 23.45
N MET A 16 -33.49 36.93 22.77
CA MET A 16 -33.65 37.03 21.34
C MET A 16 -34.38 38.33 21.08
N GLY A 17 -33.63 39.38 20.72
CA GLY A 17 -34.21 40.62 20.21
C GLY A 17 -35.28 40.27 19.18
N GLU A 18 -36.44 40.89 19.30
CA GLU A 18 -37.56 40.65 18.38
C GLU A 18 -37.04 40.70 16.93
N PRO A 19 -37.49 39.77 16.06
CA PRO A 19 -37.00 39.71 14.69
C PRO A 19 -37.18 41.09 14.04
N SER A 20 -36.13 41.62 13.40
CA SER A 20 -36.21 42.92 12.74
C SER A 20 -37.35 42.89 11.70
N ARG A 21 -38.33 43.78 11.90
CA ARG A 21 -39.57 43.86 11.14
C ARG A 21 -39.65 45.19 10.38
N PRO A 22 -38.80 45.35 9.34
CA PRO A 22 -38.61 46.64 8.68
C PRO A 22 -39.87 47.12 7.96
N VAL A 23 -40.77 46.23 7.49
CA VAL A 23 -42.03 46.68 6.90
C VAL A 23 -43.13 46.89 7.93
N THR A 24 -43.06 46.27 9.11
CA THR A 24 -43.93 46.60 10.25
C THR A 24 -43.67 48.02 10.75
N GLU A 25 -42.41 48.40 10.99
CA GLU A 25 -42.04 49.76 11.41
C GLU A 25 -42.47 50.82 10.37
N PHE A 26 -42.36 50.51 9.08
CA PHE A 26 -42.78 51.41 8.00
C PHE A 26 -44.31 51.58 7.92
N ILE A 27 -45.07 50.49 8.09
CA ILE A 27 -46.54 50.51 8.01
C ILE A 27 -47.15 51.13 9.27
N GLU A 28 -46.62 50.82 10.46
CA GLU A 28 -47.04 51.43 11.73
C GLU A 28 -46.76 52.95 11.72
N GLY A 29 -45.59 53.36 11.20
CA GLY A 29 -45.25 54.78 11.01
C GLY A 29 -46.16 55.56 10.04
N GLN A 30 -46.90 54.86 9.16
CA GLN A 30 -47.72 55.49 8.11
C GLN A 30 -49.23 55.37 8.37
N PHE A 31 -49.69 54.37 9.12
CA PHE A 31 -51.10 54.09 9.39
C PHE A 31 -51.49 54.11 10.88
N GLY A 32 -50.52 54.31 11.80
CA GLY A 32 -50.71 54.41 13.24
C GLY A 32 -50.73 53.06 13.97
N ASP A 33 -50.51 53.09 15.29
CA ASP A 33 -50.30 51.90 16.16
C ASP A 33 -51.60 51.18 16.54
N GLY A 34 -52.49 50.97 15.57
CA GLY A 34 -53.75 50.25 15.79
C GLY A 34 -53.52 48.72 15.88
N PRO A 35 -54.23 47.98 16.76
CA PRO A 35 -54.06 46.53 16.90
C PRO A 35 -54.36 45.73 15.63
N LEU A 36 -55.13 46.30 14.69
CA LEU A 36 -55.35 45.73 13.35
C LEU A 36 -54.18 45.99 12.40
N VAL A 37 -53.51 47.14 12.53
CA VAL A 37 -52.37 47.55 11.67
C VAL A 37 -51.14 46.71 12.02
N THR A 38 -50.86 46.52 13.31
CA THR A 38 -49.73 45.70 13.78
C THR A 38 -49.88 44.22 13.38
N LEU A 39 -51.10 43.68 13.40
CA LEU A 39 -51.42 42.31 12.96
C LEU A 39 -51.22 42.11 11.46
N ILE A 40 -51.67 43.08 10.65
CA ILE A 40 -51.51 43.04 9.19
C ILE A 40 -50.04 43.23 8.80
N ALA A 41 -49.35 44.19 9.43
CA ALA A 41 -47.98 44.54 9.11
C ALA A 41 -46.98 43.42 9.49
N GLY A 42 -47.16 42.80 10.68
CA GLY A 42 -46.38 41.62 11.08
C GLY A 42 -46.59 40.41 10.17
N SER A 43 -47.80 40.24 9.62
CA SER A 43 -48.09 39.18 8.65
C SER A 43 -47.36 39.40 7.32
N ILE A 44 -47.26 40.66 6.88
CA ILE A 44 -46.56 41.04 5.64
C ILE A 44 -45.05 40.78 5.77
N ASP A 45 -44.43 41.09 6.91
CA ASP A 45 -43.01 40.82 7.14
C ASP A 45 -42.68 39.33 7.06
N VAL A 46 -43.51 38.48 7.70
CA VAL A 46 -43.32 37.02 7.65
C VAL A 46 -43.44 36.53 6.20
N ILE A 47 -44.45 36.98 5.46
CA ILE A 47 -44.64 36.61 4.05
C ILE A 47 -43.47 37.09 3.19
N ALA A 48 -43.00 38.32 3.38
CA ALA A 48 -41.87 38.88 2.66
C ALA A 48 -40.58 38.08 2.91
N GLN A 49 -40.32 37.69 4.16
CA GLN A 49 -39.17 36.84 4.51
C GLN A 49 -39.27 35.45 3.90
N VAL A 50 -40.45 34.80 3.96
CA VAL A 50 -40.67 33.48 3.33
C VAL A 50 -40.37 33.56 1.83
N VAL A 51 -40.91 34.56 1.15
CA VAL A 51 -40.69 34.78 -0.29
C VAL A 51 -39.21 35.03 -0.57
N LEU A 52 -38.54 35.87 0.22
CA LEU A 52 -37.11 36.16 0.06
C LEU A 52 -36.25 34.90 0.19
N ILE A 53 -36.45 34.10 1.25
CA ILE A 53 -35.71 32.85 1.48
C ILE A 53 -35.94 31.87 0.33
N PHE A 54 -37.19 31.72 -0.12
CA PHE A 54 -37.54 30.83 -1.22
C PHE A 54 -36.89 31.25 -2.54
N VAL A 55 -36.88 32.56 -2.84
CA VAL A 55 -36.23 33.13 -4.03
C VAL A 55 -34.72 32.90 -3.96
N LEU A 56 -34.08 33.18 -2.82
CA LEU A 56 -32.65 32.96 -2.63
C LEU A 56 -32.26 31.48 -2.77
N ALA A 57 -33.01 30.58 -2.15
CA ALA A 57 -32.80 29.14 -2.27
C ALA A 57 -32.95 28.66 -3.72
N THR A 58 -33.98 29.15 -4.43
CA THR A 58 -34.20 28.83 -5.85
C THR A 58 -33.05 29.34 -6.72
N ILE A 59 -32.59 30.58 -6.51
CA ILE A 59 -31.43 31.15 -7.21
C ILE A 59 -30.18 30.31 -6.93
N ALA A 60 -29.91 29.95 -5.68
CA ALA A 60 -28.78 29.11 -5.30
C ALA A 60 -28.82 27.74 -5.99
N VAL A 61 -29.98 27.07 -6.01
CA VAL A 61 -30.16 25.79 -6.73
C VAL A 61 -29.94 25.95 -8.23
N LEU A 62 -30.45 27.03 -8.84
CA LEU A 62 -30.24 27.31 -10.25
C LEU A 62 -28.76 27.57 -10.57
N LEU A 63 -28.04 28.28 -9.70
CA LEU A 63 -26.60 28.51 -9.82
C LEU A 63 -25.81 27.20 -9.73
N VAL A 64 -26.10 26.36 -8.73
CA VAL A 64 -25.46 25.03 -8.61
C VAL A 64 -25.71 24.20 -9.85
N LYS A 65 -26.96 24.09 -10.30
CA LYS A 65 -27.31 23.36 -11.54
C LYS A 65 -26.62 23.96 -12.77
N ARG A 66 -26.42 25.28 -12.81
CA ARG A 66 -25.70 25.96 -13.90
C ARG A 66 -24.22 25.63 -13.89
N VAL A 67 -23.57 25.66 -12.73
CA VAL A 67 -22.16 25.30 -12.56
C VAL A 67 -21.92 23.85 -12.93
N ILE A 68 -22.75 22.92 -12.44
CA ILE A 68 -22.63 21.50 -12.74
C ILE A 68 -22.82 21.22 -14.24
N ARG A 69 -23.87 21.79 -14.86
CA ARG A 69 -24.07 21.66 -16.32
C ARG A 69 -22.89 22.22 -17.11
N ARG A 70 -22.33 23.36 -16.69
CA ARG A 70 -21.14 23.95 -17.31
C ARG A 70 -19.91 23.07 -17.16
N ALA A 71 -19.72 22.44 -16.01
CA ALA A 71 -18.63 21.50 -15.77
C ALA A 71 -18.76 20.22 -16.62
N ILE A 72 -19.97 19.66 -16.74
CA ILE A 72 -20.21 18.49 -17.60
C ILE A 72 -19.98 18.85 -19.07
N ALA A 73 -20.50 19.99 -19.53
CA ALA A 73 -20.32 20.44 -20.91
C ALA A 73 -18.83 20.67 -21.23
N ALA A 74 -18.08 21.29 -20.32
CA ALA A 74 -16.63 21.47 -20.47
C ALA A 74 -15.84 20.16 -20.46
N ALA A 75 -16.35 19.11 -19.79
CA ALA A 75 -15.75 17.78 -19.80
C ALA A 75 -16.15 16.94 -21.04
N ALA A 76 -17.23 17.30 -21.73
CA ALA A 76 -17.73 16.63 -22.92
C ALA A 76 -17.08 17.14 -24.22
N GLU A 77 -16.62 18.40 -24.26
CA GLU A 77 -15.96 18.96 -25.45
C GLU A 77 -14.44 18.69 -25.45
N PRO A 78 -13.89 18.04 -26.49
CA PRO A 78 -12.45 17.96 -26.67
C PRO A 78 -11.93 19.36 -27.00
N LYS A 79 -11.06 19.92 -26.14
CA LYS A 79 -10.31 21.15 -26.47
C LYS A 79 -9.59 20.93 -27.81
N PRO A 80 -9.87 21.71 -28.88
CA PRO A 80 -9.05 21.65 -30.08
C PRO A 80 -7.67 22.19 -29.68
N ALA A 81 -6.66 21.32 -29.75
CA ALA A 81 -5.27 21.71 -29.60
C ALA A 81 -4.99 22.85 -30.59
N ALA A 82 -4.79 24.05 -30.05
CA ALA A 82 -4.41 25.20 -30.84
C ALA A 82 -3.00 24.99 -31.40
N LEU A 83 -2.94 24.97 -32.73
CA LEU A 83 -1.81 25.30 -33.60
C LEU A 83 -0.46 24.61 -33.34
N GLY A 84 -0.16 23.61 -34.18
CA GLY A 84 1.20 23.10 -34.32
C GLY A 84 1.38 21.99 -35.35
N ARG A 85 1.33 22.35 -36.65
CA ARG A 85 2.13 21.72 -37.72
C ARG A 85 1.67 20.35 -38.30
N ARG A 86 1.09 20.47 -39.51
CA ARG A 86 1.30 19.66 -40.74
C ARG A 86 1.06 18.14 -40.75
N ARG A 87 0.12 17.80 -41.64
CA ARG A 87 0.13 16.76 -42.70
C ARG A 87 -0.03 15.27 -42.32
N SER A 88 -1.24 14.81 -42.65
CA SER A 88 -1.55 13.61 -43.45
C SER A 88 -1.00 12.25 -43.00
N VAL A 89 -1.86 11.43 -42.40
CA VAL A 89 -2.23 10.10 -42.93
C VAL A 89 -3.68 9.83 -42.57
N ARG A 90 -4.51 9.62 -43.60
CA ARG A 90 -5.86 9.07 -43.52
C ARG A 90 -5.72 7.58 -43.79
N GLU A 91 -5.74 6.73 -42.75
CA GLU A 91 -6.11 5.31 -42.90
C GLU A 91 -6.32 4.62 -41.54
N ASN A 92 -7.59 4.40 -41.20
CA ASN A 92 -8.19 3.16 -40.68
C ASN A 92 -9.34 3.44 -39.70
N GLY A 93 -10.55 3.43 -40.26
CA GLY A 93 -11.80 3.45 -39.53
C GLY A 93 -12.08 2.12 -38.84
N ARG A 94 -11.53 1.94 -37.63
CA ARG A 94 -12.02 0.95 -36.67
C ARG A 94 -12.13 1.58 -35.27
N ALA A 95 -13.39 1.87 -34.90
CA ALA A 95 -13.93 1.89 -33.54
C ALA A 95 -13.17 2.66 -32.42
N GLN A 96 -13.15 3.99 -32.48
CA GLN A 96 -12.91 4.83 -31.28
C GLN A 96 -14.20 5.41 -30.65
N ALA A 97 -15.37 5.03 -31.17
CA ALA A 97 -16.67 5.54 -30.74
C ALA A 97 -17.29 4.99 -29.42
N PRO A 98 -16.81 3.93 -28.72
CA PRO A 98 -17.50 3.44 -27.51
C PRO A 98 -16.98 3.98 -26.16
N VAL A 99 -15.79 4.60 -26.09
CA VAL A 99 -15.20 5.03 -24.79
C VAL A 99 -15.65 6.43 -24.38
N SER A 100 -15.80 7.36 -25.32
CA SER A 100 -16.25 8.74 -25.07
C SER A 100 -17.71 8.80 -24.61
N VAL A 101 -18.58 7.99 -25.22
CA VAL A 101 -20.00 7.90 -24.87
C VAL A 101 -20.19 7.41 -23.42
N ARG A 102 -19.41 6.42 -22.98
CA ARG A 102 -19.47 5.90 -21.59
C ARG A 102 -18.98 6.92 -20.57
N ARG A 103 -17.94 7.70 -20.88
CA ARG A 103 -17.45 8.77 -19.99
C ARG A 103 -18.46 9.90 -19.87
N ALA A 104 -19.08 10.31 -20.97
CA ALA A 104 -20.13 11.33 -20.98
C ALA A 104 -21.35 10.89 -20.16
N GLN A 105 -21.84 9.66 -20.35
CA GLN A 105 -22.95 9.10 -19.58
C GLN A 105 -22.65 9.03 -18.08
N ARG A 106 -21.43 8.65 -17.70
CA ARG A 106 -21.00 8.65 -16.28
C ARG A 106 -20.93 10.06 -15.71
N ALA A 107 -20.38 11.02 -16.45
CA ALA A 107 -20.30 12.41 -16.01
C ALA A 107 -21.69 13.05 -15.83
N GLU A 108 -22.63 12.75 -16.73
CA GLU A 108 -24.01 13.20 -16.65
C GLU A 108 -24.72 12.61 -15.42
N ALA A 109 -24.62 11.29 -15.22
CA ALA A 109 -25.20 10.63 -14.06
C ALA A 109 -24.62 11.16 -12.73
N LEU A 110 -23.30 11.32 -12.64
CA LEU A 110 -22.63 11.87 -11.45
C LEU A 110 -23.01 13.33 -11.20
N GLY A 111 -23.08 14.15 -12.24
CA GLY A 111 -23.50 15.54 -12.09
C GLY A 111 -24.98 15.67 -11.72
N ALA A 112 -25.86 14.79 -12.23
CA ALA A 112 -27.25 14.74 -11.79
C ALA A 112 -27.37 14.36 -10.31
N LEU A 113 -26.61 13.37 -9.85
CA LEU A 113 -26.55 12.97 -8.44
C LEU A 113 -26.04 14.12 -7.55
N ALA A 114 -24.90 14.73 -7.91
CA ALA A 114 -24.35 15.86 -7.17
C ALA A 114 -25.34 17.04 -7.12
N GLY A 115 -25.96 17.37 -8.25
CA GLY A 115 -26.96 18.43 -8.32
C GLY A 115 -28.19 18.15 -7.45
N SER A 116 -28.63 16.89 -7.35
CA SER A 116 -29.70 16.48 -6.46
C SER A 116 -29.30 16.64 -4.99
N VAL A 117 -28.13 16.14 -4.59
CA VAL A 117 -27.61 16.25 -3.20
C VAL A 117 -27.50 17.71 -2.76
N PHE A 118 -26.86 18.57 -3.56
CA PHE A 118 -26.78 20.00 -3.24
C PHE A 118 -28.15 20.67 -3.19
N SER A 119 -29.08 20.29 -4.07
CA SER A 119 -30.44 20.84 -4.02
C SER A 119 -31.15 20.47 -2.72
N VAL A 120 -31.05 19.22 -2.27
CA VAL A 120 -31.63 18.76 -1.00
C VAL A 120 -31.01 19.52 0.18
N LEU A 121 -29.68 19.70 0.20
CA LEU A 121 -28.99 20.45 1.24
C LEU A 121 -29.43 21.92 1.30
N ILE A 122 -29.51 22.60 0.14
CA ILE A 122 -29.94 24.01 0.06
C ILE A 122 -31.39 24.17 0.55
N TRP A 123 -32.29 23.29 0.11
CA TRP A 123 -33.69 23.34 0.54
C TRP A 123 -33.84 23.03 2.03
N THR A 124 -33.08 22.07 2.55
CA THR A 124 -33.07 21.75 3.99
C THR A 124 -32.61 22.97 4.79
N LEU A 125 -31.53 23.63 4.37
CA LEU A 125 -31.04 24.84 5.04
C LEU A 125 -32.06 25.99 4.95
N ALA A 126 -32.69 26.17 3.79
CA ALA A 126 -33.74 27.19 3.61
C ALA A 126 -34.93 26.96 4.54
N VAL A 127 -35.36 25.70 4.70
CA VAL A 127 -36.43 25.32 5.65
C VAL A 127 -36.00 25.59 7.09
N LEU A 128 -34.77 25.25 7.48
CA LEU A 128 -34.26 25.53 8.84
C LEU A 128 -34.23 27.04 9.12
N ILE A 129 -33.72 27.85 8.18
CA ILE A 129 -33.72 29.31 8.34
C ILE A 129 -35.15 29.83 8.47
N LEU A 130 -36.07 29.33 7.64
CA LEU A 130 -37.47 29.70 7.68
C LEU A 130 -38.15 29.37 9.02
N LEU A 131 -37.92 28.17 9.56
CA LEU A 131 -38.46 27.76 10.87
C LEU A 131 -37.98 28.68 11.99
N SER A 132 -36.73 29.13 11.93
CA SER A 132 -36.16 30.06 12.90
C SER A 132 -36.76 31.45 12.76
N THR A 133 -36.72 32.06 11.58
CA THR A 133 -37.07 33.48 11.40
C THR A 133 -38.57 33.73 11.38
N ALA A 134 -39.35 32.84 10.75
CA ALA A 134 -40.80 33.04 10.58
C ALA A 134 -41.62 32.48 11.74
N PHE A 135 -41.15 31.40 12.38
CA PHE A 135 -41.89 30.69 13.43
C PHE A 135 -41.21 30.77 14.81
N GLY A 136 -40.02 31.37 14.92
CA GLY A 136 -39.30 31.50 16.19
C GLY A 136 -38.88 30.17 16.81
N ILE A 137 -38.85 29.08 16.03
CA ILE A 137 -38.53 27.75 16.53
C ILE A 137 -37.02 27.65 16.76
N SER A 138 -36.60 27.18 17.93
CA SER A 138 -35.18 26.97 18.22
C SER A 138 -34.60 25.89 17.31
N LEU A 139 -33.51 26.23 16.62
CA LEU A 139 -32.83 25.28 15.74
C LEU A 139 -31.93 24.30 16.52
N THR A 140 -31.70 24.53 17.82
CA THR A 140 -30.78 23.75 18.64
C THR A 140 -31.02 22.24 18.57
N PRO A 141 -32.25 21.71 18.73
CA PRO A 141 -32.49 20.27 18.65
C PRO A 141 -32.28 19.71 17.24
N LEU A 142 -32.66 20.48 16.21
CA LEU A 142 -32.50 20.09 14.80
C LEU A 142 -31.03 20.07 14.40
N LEU A 143 -30.25 21.06 14.83
CA LEU A 143 -28.81 21.14 14.61
C LEU A 143 -28.07 20.04 15.39
N ALA A 144 -28.49 19.72 16.61
CA ALA A 144 -27.93 18.61 17.37
C ALA A 144 -28.14 17.27 16.65
N GLY A 145 -29.36 17.01 16.17
CA GLY A 145 -29.67 15.81 15.37
C GLY A 145 -28.92 15.77 14.03
N ALA A 146 -28.85 16.89 13.32
CA ALA A 146 -28.09 17.01 12.08
C ALA A 146 -26.58 16.83 12.30
N GLY A 147 -26.04 17.25 13.44
CA GLY A 147 -24.65 17.04 13.84
C GLY A 147 -24.31 15.55 13.98
N ILE A 148 -25.14 14.79 14.72
CA ILE A 148 -24.96 13.34 14.87
C ILE A 148 -25.03 12.64 13.50
N LEU A 149 -26.02 12.99 12.67
CA LEU A 149 -26.16 12.46 11.33
C LEU A 149 -24.94 12.81 10.45
N GLY A 150 -24.43 14.04 10.56
CA GLY A 150 -23.24 14.51 9.85
C GLY A 150 -21.98 13.73 10.23
N VAL A 151 -21.79 13.44 11.52
CA VAL A 151 -20.69 12.59 12.01
C VAL A 151 -20.79 11.17 11.45
N ALA A 152 -21.99 10.57 11.45
CA ALA A 152 -22.20 9.24 10.88
C ALA A 152 -21.85 9.20 9.38
N ILE A 153 -22.26 10.21 8.60
CA ILE A 153 -21.89 10.33 7.18
C ILE A 153 -20.37 10.54 7.03
N GLY A 154 -19.76 11.37 7.88
CA GLY A 154 -18.33 11.63 7.90
C GLY A 154 -17.50 10.37 8.10
N PHE A 155 -17.87 9.52 9.05
CA PHE A 155 -17.22 8.22 9.25
C PHE A 155 -17.41 7.29 8.05
N GLY A 156 -18.59 7.28 7.43
CA GLY A 156 -18.83 6.51 6.21
C GLY A 156 -17.98 6.97 5.01
N ALA A 157 -17.64 8.26 4.95
CA ALA A 157 -16.86 8.87 3.88
C ALA A 157 -15.35 8.98 4.17
N GLN A 158 -14.90 8.63 5.38
CA GLN A 158 -13.52 8.84 5.83
C GLN A 158 -12.48 8.21 4.88
N GLY A 159 -12.73 6.99 4.41
CA GLY A 159 -11.83 6.30 3.48
C GLY A 159 -11.64 7.06 2.16
N LEU A 160 -12.72 7.68 1.65
CA LEU A 160 -12.65 8.50 0.45
C LEU A 160 -11.74 9.72 0.66
N VAL A 161 -11.90 10.41 1.80
CA VAL A 161 -11.09 11.58 2.12
C VAL A 161 -9.61 11.20 2.25
N SER A 162 -9.32 10.07 2.91
CA SER A 162 -7.96 9.53 3.02
C SER A 162 -7.35 9.23 1.65
N ASP A 163 -8.10 8.57 0.75
CA ASP A 163 -7.65 8.30 -0.62
C ASP A 163 -7.25 9.58 -1.36
N PHE A 164 -8.10 10.61 -1.30
CA PHE A 164 -7.85 11.87 -2.02
C PHE A 164 -6.65 12.63 -1.47
N LEU A 165 -6.52 12.71 -0.14
CA LEU A 165 -5.38 13.38 0.49
C LEU A 165 -4.08 12.65 0.17
N ALA A 166 -4.04 11.33 0.32
CA ALA A 166 -2.88 10.51 -0.04
C ALA A 166 -2.50 10.69 -1.51
N GLY A 167 -3.48 10.67 -2.42
CA GLY A 167 -3.23 10.88 -3.85
C GLY A 167 -2.67 12.26 -4.19
N ILE A 168 -3.12 13.32 -3.51
CA ILE A 168 -2.59 14.68 -3.70
C ILE A 168 -1.13 14.74 -3.24
N PHE A 169 -0.80 14.22 -2.06
CA PHE A 169 0.57 14.23 -1.56
C PHE A 169 1.51 13.39 -2.41
N MET A 170 1.09 12.18 -2.81
CA MET A 170 1.90 11.34 -3.71
C MET A 170 2.23 12.03 -5.04
N LEU A 171 1.28 12.79 -5.60
CA LEU A 171 1.50 13.54 -6.84
C LEU A 171 2.32 14.82 -6.62
N ALA A 172 2.11 15.52 -5.50
CA ALA A 172 2.82 16.74 -5.18
C ALA A 172 4.30 16.50 -4.83
N GLU A 173 4.60 15.35 -4.21
CA GLU A 173 5.95 14.93 -3.82
C GLU A 173 6.67 14.12 -4.91
N ASP A 174 6.00 13.80 -6.02
CA ASP A 174 6.52 12.99 -7.13
C ASP A 174 7.11 11.64 -6.68
N GLN A 175 6.42 10.97 -5.74
CA GLN A 175 6.90 9.71 -5.15
C GLN A 175 7.04 8.60 -6.20
N TYR A 176 6.19 8.61 -7.22
CA TYR A 176 6.27 7.71 -8.38
C TYR A 176 5.39 8.21 -9.53
N GLY A 177 5.80 7.86 -10.75
CA GLY A 177 5.14 8.24 -12.00
C GLY A 177 4.52 7.06 -12.75
N VAL A 178 3.84 7.39 -13.85
CA VAL A 178 3.37 6.37 -14.81
C VAL A 178 4.58 5.81 -15.55
N GLY A 179 4.71 4.47 -15.55
CA GLY A 179 5.85 3.74 -16.13
C GLY A 179 6.84 3.23 -15.08
N ASP A 180 6.80 3.72 -13.85
CA ASP A 180 7.67 3.25 -12.78
C ASP A 180 7.26 1.86 -12.31
N ILE A 181 8.25 1.03 -11.98
CA ILE A 181 8.07 -0.21 -11.24
C ILE A 181 8.02 0.14 -9.75
N VAL A 182 6.88 -0.11 -9.12
CA VAL A 182 6.65 0.21 -7.72
C VAL A 182 6.19 -1.00 -6.93
N ASP A 183 6.54 -1.03 -5.66
CA ASP A 183 5.95 -1.86 -4.63
C ASP A 183 5.08 -0.98 -3.72
N VAL A 184 3.77 -1.22 -3.72
CA VAL A 184 2.80 -0.50 -2.88
C VAL A 184 2.24 -1.38 -1.77
N GLY A 185 2.93 -2.47 -1.42
CA GLY A 185 2.51 -3.47 -0.42
C GLY A 185 1.78 -4.63 -1.07
N ASP A 186 0.47 -4.51 -1.27
CA ASP A 186 -0.37 -5.60 -1.78
C ASP A 186 -0.17 -5.88 -3.27
N ALA A 187 0.51 -4.98 -3.98
CA ALA A 187 0.80 -5.12 -5.41
C ALA A 187 2.18 -4.57 -5.75
N THR A 188 2.93 -5.32 -6.56
CA THR A 188 4.22 -4.90 -7.11
C THR A 188 4.17 -5.00 -8.62
N GLY A 189 4.55 -3.93 -9.32
CA GLY A 189 4.50 -3.90 -10.77
C GLY A 189 4.65 -2.52 -11.39
N VAL A 190 4.34 -2.40 -12.68
CA VAL A 190 4.46 -1.14 -13.43
C VAL A 190 3.21 -0.30 -13.24
N VAL A 191 3.38 0.98 -12.91
CA VAL A 191 2.28 1.94 -12.79
C VAL A 191 1.73 2.28 -14.18
N GLU A 192 0.47 1.92 -14.45
CA GLU A 192 -0.22 2.27 -15.70
C GLU A 192 -0.99 3.60 -15.63
N GLY A 193 -1.20 4.12 -14.43
CA GLY A 193 -1.88 5.39 -14.26
C GLY A 193 -2.18 5.72 -12.81
N VAL A 194 -1.93 6.98 -12.47
CA VAL A 194 -2.25 7.55 -11.17
C VAL A 194 -3.49 8.43 -11.30
N SER A 195 -4.43 8.29 -10.38
CA SER A 195 -5.58 9.18 -10.21
C SER A 195 -5.62 9.68 -8.77
N LEU A 196 -6.37 10.74 -8.49
CA LEU A 196 -6.43 11.32 -7.13
C LEU A 196 -6.89 10.32 -6.06
N ARG A 197 -7.68 9.31 -6.40
CA ARG A 197 -8.20 8.32 -5.45
C ARG A 197 -7.55 6.93 -5.55
N THR A 198 -6.96 6.60 -6.70
CA THR A 198 -6.56 5.21 -6.99
C THR A 198 -5.36 5.20 -7.92
N THR A 199 -4.41 4.33 -7.64
CA THR A 199 -3.27 4.00 -8.50
C THR A 199 -3.52 2.66 -9.18
N ARG A 200 -3.19 2.58 -10.47
CA ARG A 200 -3.29 1.36 -11.27
C ARG A 200 -1.90 0.77 -11.48
N VAL A 201 -1.70 -0.45 -11.01
CA VAL A 201 -0.41 -1.17 -11.09
C VAL A 201 -0.62 -2.48 -11.84
N ARG A 202 0.20 -2.76 -12.85
CA ARG A 202 0.20 -4.05 -13.55
C ARG A 202 1.38 -4.90 -13.09
N ASP A 203 1.07 -6.07 -12.55
CA ASP A 203 2.10 -7.02 -12.09
C ASP A 203 2.76 -7.76 -13.27
N ILE A 204 3.79 -8.54 -12.96
CA ILE A 204 4.52 -9.37 -13.94
C ILE A 204 3.67 -10.49 -14.55
N SER A 205 2.59 -10.89 -13.87
CA SER A 205 1.63 -11.89 -14.33
C SER A 205 0.58 -11.29 -15.27
N GLY A 206 0.58 -9.95 -15.43
CA GLY A 206 -0.35 -9.21 -16.25
C GLY A 206 -1.64 -8.77 -15.54
N THR A 207 -1.79 -9.02 -14.24
CA THR A 207 -2.96 -8.57 -13.45
C THR A 207 -2.93 -7.06 -13.28
N LEU A 208 -4.07 -6.39 -13.53
CA LEU A 208 -4.22 -4.96 -13.29
C LEU A 208 -4.86 -4.72 -11.92
N TRP A 209 -4.05 -4.27 -10.98
CA TRP A 209 -4.45 -3.89 -9.63
C TRP A 209 -4.97 -2.46 -9.60
N HIS A 210 -6.05 -2.24 -8.85
CA HIS A 210 -6.62 -0.92 -8.59
C HIS A 210 -6.50 -0.63 -7.09
N VAL A 211 -5.43 0.05 -6.71
CA VAL A 211 -5.08 0.26 -5.30
C VAL A 211 -5.61 1.63 -4.85
N PRO A 212 -6.50 1.69 -3.83
CA PRO A 212 -6.92 2.94 -3.22
C PRO A 212 -5.72 3.65 -2.59
N ASN A 213 -5.58 4.93 -2.87
CA ASN A 213 -4.41 5.70 -2.46
C ASN A 213 -4.26 5.76 -0.93
N GLY A 214 -5.36 5.74 -0.18
CA GLY A 214 -5.36 5.79 1.29
C GLY A 214 -4.89 4.49 1.94
N GLN A 215 -4.75 3.41 1.17
CA GLN A 215 -4.21 2.12 1.63
C GLN A 215 -2.70 2.01 1.39
N ILE A 216 -2.11 2.94 0.64
CA ILE A 216 -0.69 2.95 0.32
C ILE A 216 0.07 3.59 1.50
N MET A 217 0.48 2.75 2.45
CA MET A 217 1.21 3.22 3.65
C MET A 217 2.69 3.47 3.37
N ARG A 218 3.27 2.77 2.40
CA ARG A 218 4.66 2.92 1.95
C ARG A 218 4.74 2.64 0.45
N VAL A 219 5.74 3.22 -0.20
CA VAL A 219 6.04 2.97 -1.60
C VAL A 219 7.52 2.70 -1.76
N GLY A 220 7.87 1.59 -2.39
CA GLY A 220 9.20 1.35 -2.91
C GLY A 220 9.23 1.63 -4.41
N ASN A 221 9.85 2.73 -4.84
CA ASN A 221 10.07 2.99 -6.26
C ASN A 221 11.36 2.28 -6.72
N MET A 222 11.21 1.24 -7.53
CA MET A 222 12.33 0.43 -8.06
C MET A 222 12.88 0.99 -9.38
N SER A 223 12.41 2.19 -9.78
CA SER A 223 12.73 2.84 -11.06
C SER A 223 13.35 4.25 -10.90
N GLN A 224 13.48 4.75 -9.67
CA GLN A 224 14.09 6.05 -9.41
C GLN A 224 15.59 5.96 -9.12
N GLU A 225 16.32 6.97 -9.60
CA GLU A 225 17.77 7.19 -9.44
C GLU A 225 18.67 6.06 -9.97
N TRP A 226 18.71 4.92 -9.29
CA TRP A 226 19.51 3.75 -9.61
C TRP A 226 18.84 2.49 -9.05
N ALA A 227 19.18 1.34 -9.61
CA ALA A 227 18.77 0.05 -9.08
C ALA A 227 20.00 -0.83 -8.81
N ARG A 228 19.81 -1.89 -8.03
CA ARG A 228 20.83 -2.92 -7.84
C ARG A 228 20.39 -4.25 -8.41
N ALA A 229 21.28 -4.89 -9.16
CA ALA A 229 21.21 -6.31 -9.45
C ALA A 229 21.98 -7.05 -8.36
N LEU A 230 21.25 -7.84 -7.57
CA LEU A 230 21.81 -8.73 -6.54
C LEU A 230 21.75 -10.16 -7.07
N LEU A 231 22.91 -10.81 -7.14
CA LEU A 231 23.04 -12.20 -7.57
C LEU A 231 23.74 -12.99 -6.47
N ASP A 232 22.99 -13.92 -5.86
CA ASP A 232 23.53 -14.91 -4.93
C ASP A 232 23.84 -16.17 -5.75
N ILE A 233 25.12 -16.52 -5.84
CA ILE A 233 25.64 -17.57 -6.71
C ILE A 233 26.20 -18.68 -5.82
N GLY A 234 25.51 -19.83 -5.80
CA GLY A 234 25.91 -20.99 -5.02
C GLY A 234 27.05 -21.77 -5.66
N VAL A 235 28.10 -22.06 -4.88
CA VAL A 235 29.21 -22.96 -5.24
C VAL A 235 29.29 -24.12 -4.24
N ALA A 236 29.87 -25.25 -4.65
CA ALA A 236 30.04 -26.40 -3.75
C ALA A 236 31.01 -26.08 -2.59
N TYR A 237 30.83 -26.71 -1.42
CA TYR A 237 31.65 -26.48 -0.22
C TYR A 237 33.16 -26.74 -0.40
N GLY A 238 33.52 -27.61 -1.34
CA GLY A 238 34.92 -27.90 -1.67
C GLY A 238 35.56 -26.90 -2.64
N THR A 239 34.81 -25.92 -3.13
CA THR A 239 35.29 -24.92 -4.09
C THR A 239 36.19 -23.90 -3.39
N ASP A 240 37.26 -23.49 -4.06
CA ASP A 240 38.03 -22.33 -3.66
C ASP A 240 37.19 -21.05 -3.84
N ILE A 241 36.77 -20.46 -2.73
CA ILE A 241 35.86 -19.32 -2.68
C ILE A 241 36.50 -18.06 -3.27
N ASP A 242 37.80 -17.86 -3.06
CA ASP A 242 38.51 -16.68 -3.57
C ASP A 242 38.62 -16.78 -5.09
N ALA A 243 39.01 -17.95 -5.61
CA ALA A 243 39.08 -18.19 -7.05
C ALA A 243 37.70 -18.07 -7.74
N ALA A 244 36.64 -18.58 -7.12
CA ALA A 244 35.29 -18.44 -7.63
C ALA A 244 34.81 -16.98 -7.62
N SER A 245 35.14 -16.23 -6.56
CA SER A 245 34.81 -14.81 -6.43
C SER A 245 35.50 -13.97 -7.51
N ASP A 246 36.80 -14.20 -7.73
CA ASP A 246 37.58 -13.52 -8.77
C ASP A 246 37.02 -13.81 -10.16
N LEU A 247 36.62 -15.06 -10.42
CA LEU A 247 36.00 -15.44 -11.69
C LEU A 247 34.66 -14.73 -11.91
N ILE A 248 33.78 -14.71 -10.91
CA ILE A 248 32.49 -14.00 -10.97
C ILE A 248 32.72 -12.51 -11.24
N LEU A 249 33.63 -11.89 -10.49
CA LEU A 249 33.95 -10.47 -10.61
C LEU A 249 34.51 -10.14 -12.00
N THR A 250 35.42 -10.96 -12.51
CA THR A 250 36.00 -10.81 -13.86
C THR A 250 34.90 -10.80 -14.92
N ILE A 251 33.98 -11.76 -14.88
CA ILE A 251 32.87 -11.85 -15.86
C ILE A 251 31.97 -10.61 -15.80
N ALA A 252 31.70 -10.11 -14.59
CA ALA A 252 30.89 -8.92 -14.40
C ALA A 252 31.60 -7.66 -14.92
N ALA A 253 32.91 -7.53 -14.67
CA ALA A 253 33.73 -6.41 -15.15
C ALA A 253 33.91 -6.42 -16.67
N ASP A 254 34.09 -7.59 -17.26
CA ASP A 254 34.14 -7.77 -18.73
C ASP A 254 32.82 -7.31 -19.36
N MET A 255 31.69 -7.75 -18.79
CA MET A 255 30.37 -7.32 -19.25
C MET A 255 30.16 -5.81 -19.09
N ALA A 256 30.62 -5.23 -17.98
CA ALA A 256 30.50 -3.79 -17.75
C ALA A 256 31.31 -2.95 -18.77
N SER A 257 32.38 -3.53 -19.34
CA SER A 257 33.27 -2.88 -20.32
C SER A 257 32.77 -3.00 -21.76
N GLU A 258 31.73 -3.79 -22.02
CA GLU A 258 31.14 -3.93 -23.36
C GLU A 258 30.32 -2.69 -23.75
N GLU A 259 30.40 -2.27 -25.02
CA GLU A 259 29.73 -1.08 -25.55
C GLU A 259 28.20 -1.11 -25.32
N ASP A 260 27.58 -2.29 -25.40
CA ASP A 260 26.13 -2.49 -25.19
C ASP A 260 25.69 -2.28 -23.72
N TYR A 261 26.62 -2.36 -22.77
CA TYR A 261 26.32 -2.40 -21.33
C TYR A 261 26.96 -1.27 -20.51
N GLN A 262 27.97 -0.59 -21.05
CA GLN A 262 28.71 0.49 -20.33
C GLN A 262 27.78 1.58 -19.76
N GLU A 263 26.67 1.89 -20.45
CA GLU A 263 25.73 2.92 -19.98
C GLU A 263 24.79 2.39 -18.89
N ILE A 264 24.57 1.07 -18.86
CA ILE A 264 23.67 0.43 -17.91
C ILE A 264 24.35 0.26 -16.55
N PHE A 265 25.64 -0.06 -16.52
CA PHE A 265 26.43 -0.15 -15.29
C PHE A 265 26.80 1.25 -14.81
N LEU A 266 26.41 1.61 -13.58
CA LEU A 266 26.64 2.95 -13.04
C LEU A 266 27.92 3.03 -12.20
N ASP A 267 28.24 1.94 -11.50
CA ASP A 267 29.46 1.77 -10.71
C ASP A 267 30.10 0.42 -11.09
N GLU A 268 31.35 0.19 -10.66
CA GLU A 268 32.04 -1.09 -10.85
C GLU A 268 31.30 -2.23 -10.12
N PRO A 269 31.25 -3.46 -10.69
CA PRO A 269 30.72 -4.62 -9.99
C PRO A 269 31.52 -4.94 -8.73
N GLU A 270 30.83 -5.37 -7.66
CA GLU A 270 31.46 -5.68 -6.38
C GLU A 270 31.05 -7.07 -5.89
N ILE A 271 32.00 -7.81 -5.31
CA ILE A 271 31.72 -8.99 -4.50
C ILE A 271 31.63 -8.56 -3.04
N TRP A 272 30.48 -8.78 -2.40
CA TRP A 272 30.31 -8.52 -0.97
C TRP A 272 30.79 -9.69 -0.09
N GLY A 273 31.07 -10.84 -0.71
CA GLY A 273 31.60 -12.04 -0.07
C GLY A 273 30.55 -13.15 0.04
N VAL A 274 30.76 -14.03 1.01
CA VAL A 274 29.82 -15.14 1.32
C VAL A 274 28.62 -14.58 2.07
N GLU A 275 27.45 -14.67 1.45
CA GLU A 275 26.18 -14.21 2.02
C GLU A 275 25.54 -15.29 2.90
N ASN A 276 25.65 -16.55 2.48
CA ASN A 276 24.93 -17.65 3.12
C ASN A 276 25.70 -18.98 3.01
N LEU A 277 25.61 -19.80 4.07
CA LEU A 277 26.07 -21.18 4.11
C LEU A 277 24.82 -22.09 4.12
N GLY A 278 24.39 -22.51 2.94
CA GLY A 278 23.22 -23.35 2.73
C GLY A 278 23.44 -24.82 3.07
N SER A 279 22.41 -25.65 2.92
CA SER A 279 22.51 -27.10 3.13
C SER A 279 23.52 -27.76 2.20
N ASP A 280 23.62 -27.25 0.97
CA ASP A 280 24.35 -27.88 -0.12
C ASP A 280 25.30 -26.91 -0.84
N SER A 281 25.21 -25.60 -0.57
CA SER A 281 25.95 -24.53 -1.26
C SER A 281 26.55 -23.51 -0.30
N VAL A 282 27.64 -22.88 -0.75
CA VAL A 282 28.15 -21.61 -0.23
C VAL A 282 27.74 -20.53 -1.23
N ASP A 283 26.92 -19.56 -0.81
CA ASP A 283 26.37 -18.54 -1.71
C ASP A 283 27.23 -17.26 -1.67
N ILE A 284 27.83 -16.92 -2.81
CA ILE A 284 28.64 -15.71 -3.00
C ILE A 284 27.75 -14.61 -3.59
N ARG A 285 27.76 -13.42 -2.98
CA ARG A 285 26.94 -12.28 -3.42
C ARG A 285 27.72 -11.32 -4.32
N LEU A 286 27.25 -11.22 -5.56
CA LEU A 286 27.63 -10.20 -6.53
C LEU A 286 26.60 -9.06 -6.50
N VAL A 287 27.09 -7.82 -6.39
CA VAL A 287 26.29 -6.60 -6.38
C VAL A 287 26.72 -5.68 -7.50
N ILE A 288 25.72 -5.23 -8.27
CA ILE A 288 25.95 -4.30 -9.38
C ILE A 288 24.93 -3.18 -9.28
N LYS A 289 25.41 -1.94 -9.36
CA LYS A 289 24.55 -0.77 -9.50
C LYS A 289 24.27 -0.52 -10.97
N THR A 290 23.00 -0.49 -11.34
CA THR A 290 22.53 -0.33 -12.72
C THR A 290 21.60 0.86 -12.87
N GLN A 291 21.39 1.28 -14.13
CA GLN A 291 20.25 2.10 -14.47
C GLN A 291 18.94 1.43 -13.99
N PRO A 292 17.94 2.22 -13.57
CA PRO A 292 16.67 1.67 -13.11
C PRO A 292 15.93 0.88 -14.19
N GLY A 293 15.25 -0.18 -13.78
CA GLY A 293 14.53 -1.11 -14.67
C GLY A 293 15.41 -2.10 -15.45
N LYS A 294 16.74 -1.92 -15.47
CA LYS A 294 17.68 -2.80 -16.20
C LYS A 294 18.24 -3.94 -15.34
N GLN A 295 18.15 -3.84 -14.01
CA GLN A 295 18.73 -4.80 -13.07
C GLN A 295 18.34 -6.26 -13.36
N TYR A 296 17.09 -6.49 -13.78
CA TYR A 296 16.60 -7.83 -14.08
C TYR A 296 17.16 -8.40 -15.39
N ALA A 297 17.39 -7.57 -16.40
CA ALA A 297 17.97 -8.01 -17.67
C ALA A 297 19.45 -8.37 -17.46
N ILE A 298 20.19 -7.49 -16.79
CA ILE A 298 21.60 -7.69 -16.44
C ILE A 298 21.78 -8.95 -15.58
N ALA A 299 20.95 -9.11 -14.54
CA ALA A 299 21.06 -10.28 -13.68
C ALA A 299 20.77 -11.61 -14.40
N ARG A 300 19.93 -11.63 -15.44
CA ARG A 300 19.70 -12.85 -16.24
C ARG A 300 20.88 -13.17 -17.14
N GLU A 301 21.43 -12.15 -17.79
CA GLU A 301 22.57 -12.32 -18.69
C GLU A 301 23.84 -12.72 -17.92
N LEU A 302 24.10 -12.12 -16.76
CA LEU A 302 25.20 -12.54 -15.88
C LEU A 302 25.05 -13.97 -15.40
N ARG A 303 23.87 -14.41 -14.97
CA ARG A 303 23.65 -15.82 -14.59
C ARG A 303 24.01 -16.77 -15.73
N ARG A 304 23.66 -16.43 -16.98
CA ARG A 304 24.01 -17.22 -18.16
C ARG A 304 25.54 -17.27 -18.38
N ARG A 305 26.22 -16.12 -18.30
CA ARG A 305 27.67 -16.01 -18.49
C ARG A 305 28.45 -16.74 -17.39
N ILE A 306 28.07 -16.52 -16.13
CA ILE A 306 28.66 -17.16 -14.95
C ILE A 306 28.53 -18.67 -15.05
N LYS A 307 27.35 -19.18 -15.42
CA LYS A 307 27.17 -20.62 -15.65
C LYS A 307 28.22 -21.12 -16.66
N ASN A 308 28.28 -20.53 -17.84
CA ASN A 308 29.19 -21.00 -18.89
C ASN A 308 30.67 -20.94 -18.46
N ALA A 309 31.05 -19.93 -17.69
CA ALA A 309 32.40 -19.81 -17.17
C ALA A 309 32.70 -20.84 -16.08
N PHE A 310 31.74 -21.13 -15.19
CA PHE A 310 31.87 -22.16 -14.17
C PHE A 310 32.08 -23.54 -14.80
N ASP A 311 31.29 -23.87 -15.83
CA ASP A 311 31.47 -25.11 -16.60
C ASP A 311 32.88 -25.21 -17.22
N ALA A 312 33.41 -24.09 -17.73
CA ALA A 312 34.72 -24.04 -18.38
C ALA A 312 35.88 -24.11 -17.39
N ALA A 313 35.72 -23.50 -16.21
CA ALA A 313 36.72 -23.46 -15.15
C ALA A 313 36.68 -24.69 -14.22
N GLY A 314 35.68 -25.57 -14.38
CA GLY A 314 35.48 -26.73 -13.50
C GLY A 314 34.98 -26.35 -12.11
N VAL A 315 34.35 -25.19 -11.96
CA VAL A 315 33.70 -24.77 -10.70
C VAL A 315 32.38 -25.53 -10.58
N GLU A 316 32.26 -26.37 -9.56
CA GLU A 316 31.09 -27.21 -9.36
C GLU A 316 29.90 -26.39 -8.84
N ILE A 317 28.80 -26.41 -9.61
CA ILE A 317 27.51 -25.92 -9.15
C ILE A 317 26.89 -27.04 -8.27
N PRO A 318 26.59 -26.76 -7.00
CA PRO A 318 26.24 -27.80 -6.04
C PRO A 318 24.91 -28.46 -6.39
N PHE A 319 24.92 -29.79 -6.39
CA PHE A 319 23.73 -30.61 -6.28
C PHE A 319 23.42 -30.88 -4.81
N PRO A 320 22.15 -31.18 -4.46
CA PRO A 320 21.81 -31.60 -3.10
C PRO A 320 22.69 -32.75 -2.62
N GLN A 321 23.39 -32.56 -1.50
CA GLN A 321 24.27 -33.53 -0.88
C GLN A 321 23.51 -34.26 0.23
N ARG A 322 23.63 -35.58 0.27
CA ARG A 322 23.00 -36.38 1.33
C ARG A 322 23.91 -37.50 1.79
N THR A 323 24.29 -37.44 3.05
CA THR A 323 24.88 -38.59 3.73
C THR A 323 23.76 -39.59 4.05
N VAL A 324 23.82 -40.77 3.43
CA VAL A 324 22.88 -41.87 3.69
C VAL A 324 23.54 -42.87 4.62
N TRP A 325 23.03 -42.98 5.83
CA TRP A 325 23.42 -44.01 6.78
C TRP A 325 22.62 -45.29 6.48
N LEU A 326 23.28 -46.27 5.86
CA LEU A 326 22.68 -47.58 5.62
C LEU A 326 22.78 -48.40 6.91
N ARG A 327 21.65 -48.59 7.59
CA ARG A 327 21.55 -49.53 8.71
C ARG A 327 21.11 -50.88 8.17
N THR A 328 21.93 -51.89 8.39
CA THR A 328 21.59 -53.27 8.02
C THR A 328 21.72 -54.18 9.24
N GLU A 329 20.81 -55.15 9.32
CA GLU A 329 20.79 -56.18 10.37
C GLU A 329 21.76 -57.33 10.07
N GLN A 330 22.34 -57.35 8.86
CA GLN A 330 23.29 -58.37 8.42
C GLN A 330 24.66 -57.73 8.17
N PRO A 331 25.78 -58.37 8.58
CA PRO A 331 27.11 -57.85 8.31
C PRO A 331 27.31 -57.68 6.79
N VAL A 332 27.83 -56.52 6.39
CA VAL A 332 28.16 -56.24 4.99
C VAL A 332 29.66 -56.41 4.82
N SER A 333 30.06 -57.33 3.94
CA SER A 333 31.45 -57.40 3.49
C SER A 333 31.64 -56.38 2.36
N LEU A 334 32.44 -55.34 2.63
CA LEU A 334 32.86 -54.36 1.63
C LEU A 334 34.38 -54.44 1.51
N GLY A 335 34.89 -54.86 0.36
CA GLY A 335 36.33 -54.85 0.10
C GLY A 335 37.19 -55.88 0.85
N GLY A 336 36.57 -56.84 1.56
CA GLY A 336 37.29 -57.88 2.32
C GLY A 336 37.29 -57.66 3.83
N GLU A 337 36.85 -56.50 4.31
CA GLU A 337 36.55 -56.25 5.73
C GLU A 337 35.04 -56.41 5.98
N GLU A 338 34.69 -57.12 7.05
CA GLU A 338 33.30 -57.26 7.50
C GLU A 338 32.95 -56.06 8.41
N ALA A 339 32.04 -55.20 7.95
CA ALA A 339 31.47 -54.19 8.82
C ALA A 339 30.46 -54.86 9.78
N PRO A 340 30.59 -54.66 11.10
CA PRO A 340 29.69 -55.28 12.07
C PRO A 340 28.24 -54.84 11.83
N ALA A 341 27.31 -55.77 12.09
CA ALA A 341 25.88 -55.47 11.98
C ALA A 341 25.51 -54.33 12.93
N PHE A 342 24.56 -53.48 12.52
CA PHE A 342 24.09 -52.41 13.39
C PHE A 342 23.35 -53.01 14.58
N GLU A 343 23.96 -52.97 15.76
CA GLU A 343 23.33 -53.50 16.96
C GLU A 343 22.26 -52.52 17.47
N HIS A 344 21.02 -52.98 17.53
CA HIS A 344 19.93 -52.18 18.05
C HIS A 344 20.16 -52.00 19.56
N GLN A 345 20.64 -50.83 20.00
CA GLN A 345 20.61 -50.45 21.41
C GLN A 345 19.15 -50.32 21.86
N VAL A 346 18.55 -51.45 22.23
CA VAL A 346 17.28 -51.48 22.91
C VAL A 346 17.54 -50.94 24.31
N ALA A 347 16.85 -49.86 24.68
CA ALA A 347 16.99 -49.29 26.02
C ALA A 347 16.71 -50.38 27.06
N ASP A 348 17.74 -50.79 27.79
CA ASP A 348 17.60 -51.79 28.84
C ASP A 348 16.77 -51.20 30.01
N ALA A 349 16.30 -52.07 30.90
CA ALA A 349 15.46 -51.64 32.01
C ALA A 349 16.17 -50.61 32.93
N ALA A 350 17.49 -50.69 33.07
CA ALA A 350 18.27 -49.76 33.87
C ALA A 350 18.40 -48.38 33.17
N MET A 351 18.55 -48.35 31.85
CA MET A 351 18.63 -47.15 31.02
C MET A 351 17.28 -46.41 31.01
N VAL A 352 16.17 -47.15 30.93
CA VAL A 352 14.82 -46.58 31.04
C VAL A 352 14.56 -45.99 32.43
N GLU A 353 15.00 -46.66 33.50
CA GLU A 353 14.81 -46.17 34.86
C GLU A 353 15.71 -44.97 35.19
N ARG A 354 16.93 -44.94 34.65
CA ARG A 354 17.82 -43.76 34.70
C ARG A 354 17.21 -42.58 33.94
N ALA A 355 16.67 -42.81 32.74
CA ALA A 355 15.99 -41.77 31.95
C ALA A 355 14.75 -41.22 32.66
N ARG A 356 13.95 -42.07 33.32
CA ARG A 356 12.83 -41.64 34.17
C ARG A 356 13.29 -40.77 35.33
N THR A 357 14.38 -41.16 35.99
CA THR A 357 14.94 -40.43 37.13
C THR A 357 15.51 -39.07 36.71
N ALA A 358 16.20 -39.00 35.57
CA ALA A 358 16.70 -37.76 34.98
C ALA A 358 15.55 -36.82 34.58
N ALA A 359 14.50 -37.36 33.94
CA ALA A 359 13.30 -36.61 33.56
C ALA A 359 12.57 -36.00 34.77
N GLN A 360 12.49 -36.73 35.89
CA GLN A 360 11.88 -36.23 37.14
C GLN A 360 12.71 -35.10 37.80
N ARG A 361 14.03 -35.06 37.56
CA ARG A 361 14.93 -34.02 38.08
C ARG A 361 15.09 -32.84 37.12
N GLY A 362 14.48 -32.90 35.92
CA GLY A 362 14.65 -31.89 34.88
C GLY A 362 16.05 -31.86 34.28
N ASP A 363 16.82 -32.93 34.44
CA ASP A 363 18.18 -33.05 33.90
C ASP A 363 18.13 -33.58 32.47
N THR A 364 18.52 -32.74 31.51
CA THR A 364 18.59 -33.09 30.08
C THR A 364 20.01 -33.42 29.63
N SER A 365 20.96 -33.52 30.57
CA SER A 365 22.35 -33.81 30.25
C SER A 365 22.47 -35.28 29.79
N PRO A 366 23.23 -35.57 28.72
CA PRO A 366 23.50 -36.95 28.33
C PRO A 366 24.25 -37.67 29.46
N PRO A 367 24.05 -39.00 29.64
CA PRO A 367 24.78 -39.74 30.66
C PRO A 367 26.29 -39.59 30.45
N PRO A 368 27.09 -39.49 31.53
CA PRO A 368 28.54 -39.43 31.40
C PRO A 368 28.99 -40.70 30.69
N VAL A 369 29.64 -40.52 29.54
CA VAL A 369 30.28 -41.62 28.80
C VAL A 369 31.44 -42.09 29.68
N ASP A 370 31.46 -43.37 30.05
CA ASP A 370 32.60 -43.94 30.76
C ASP A 370 33.77 -44.09 29.77
N LEU A 371 34.58 -43.04 29.70
CA LEU A 371 35.73 -42.98 28.81
C LEU A 371 36.76 -44.08 29.09
N ALA A 372 36.73 -44.72 30.28
CA ALA A 372 37.62 -45.84 30.59
C ALA A 372 37.15 -47.15 29.94
N GLU A 373 35.84 -47.37 29.85
CA GLU A 373 35.24 -48.53 29.18
C GLU A 373 35.40 -48.43 27.66
N VAL A 374 35.15 -47.24 27.08
CA VAL A 374 35.33 -46.97 25.64
C VAL A 374 36.81 -47.06 25.23
N ALA A 375 37.73 -46.66 26.12
CA ALA A 375 39.16 -46.81 25.88
C ALA A 375 39.62 -48.28 25.97
N ALA A 376 39.02 -49.09 26.85
CA ALA A 376 39.33 -50.51 27.00
C ALA A 376 38.90 -51.32 25.75
N GLU A 377 37.69 -51.10 25.24
CA GLU A 377 37.21 -51.69 23.97
C GLU A 377 38.08 -51.28 22.77
N ALA A 378 38.53 -50.02 22.72
CA ALA A 378 39.41 -49.54 21.66
C ALA A 378 40.83 -50.14 21.71
N THR A 379 41.31 -50.52 22.90
CA THR A 379 42.61 -51.20 23.06
C THR A 379 42.52 -52.71 22.80
N GLU A 380 41.41 -53.36 23.14
CA GLU A 380 41.23 -54.80 22.92
C GLU A 380 41.19 -55.15 21.41
N GLY A 381 40.64 -54.26 20.57
CA GLY A 381 40.67 -54.41 19.11
C GLY A 381 42.03 -54.13 18.43
N LEU A 382 43.03 -53.64 19.17
CA LEU A 382 44.38 -53.39 18.64
C LEU A 382 45.40 -54.49 19.02
N GLU A 383 45.07 -55.36 19.98
CA GLU A 383 45.95 -56.48 20.38
C GLU A 383 45.76 -57.75 19.53
N ASP A 384 44.70 -57.83 18.72
CA ASP A 384 44.39 -58.96 17.84
C ASP A 384 45.05 -58.88 16.44
N ASP A 385 45.85 -57.85 16.16
CA ASP A 385 46.41 -57.55 14.83
C ASP A 385 47.97 -57.52 14.76
N GLU A 386 48.66 -58.32 15.60
CA GLU A 386 50.11 -58.67 15.45
C GLU A 386 50.37 -60.09 14.92
#